data_AF-F7ZCU2-F1
#
_entry.id   AF-F7ZCU2-F1
#
_cell.length_a   1.000
_cell.length_b   1.000
_cell.length_c   1.000
_cell.angle_alpha   90.00
_cell.angle_beta   90.00
_cell.angle_gamma   90.00
#
_symmetry.space_group_name_H-M   'P 1'
#
loop_
_entity.id
_entity.type
_entity.pdbx_description
1 polymer ?
#
loop_
_entity_poly.entity_id
_entity_poly.type
_entity_poly.pdbx_seq_one_letter_code
_entity_poly.pdbx_strand_id
1 'polypeptide(L)'
;MVLSTMLGLKDLFRPVRHATPAPALFGQDDPAEHALDALTVPCPDPTEEERIRDAHQMRGQFLARQEKWQTLSREIAVADLTRSITPAAMPVAELLCYGARADVVAAVEHAFVDGCPPRGAPLFEGIDALERMIANAPGDPYRAITVAQAHMDIGWASRRSEGKLRGSPRKQPAFDTHFERARAILAPFLHLSESSPLFYTTWCMLNAQSISPQSRLARDYETLIDLNPLNPASMRALGTYLSPRWYGSHEDVEIEARRTAARTHNAWGAGGYTWVMFDTLTDDPVACANLDVTFFIEGLEDILTRQTDQHTANMAAAYCTQTIGAQRTGNPKADGVRTQIADCAHWIVRKHLKEVHPMVWAHAACGFDNAARVRSSRWFAAKGRQTALRTLAKLFRHEIGKGQHITFTVDGPVAADCTSKQERTHHGTDT
;
A
#
# COMPACT_ATOMS: atom_id res chain seq x y z
N MET A 1 0.29 -0.93 -3.94
CA MET A 1 1.34 -1.54 -4.80
C MET A 1 2.37 -0.50 -5.20
N VAL A 2 2.85 0.21 -4.18
CA VAL A 2 4.16 0.85 -4.15
C VAL A 2 5.02 -0.14 -3.36
N LEU A 3 6.22 -0.41 -3.83
CA LEU A 3 7.21 -1.26 -3.16
C LEU A 3 7.68 -0.60 -1.84
N SER A 4 6.85 -0.67 -0.80
CA SER A 4 7.36 -0.79 0.57
C SER A 4 7.64 -2.28 0.80
N THR A 5 8.72 -2.77 0.22
CA THR A 5 9.40 -3.95 0.74
C THR A 5 9.79 -3.64 2.17
N MET A 6 9.04 -4.13 3.18
CA MET A 6 9.47 -4.55 4.52
C MET A 6 8.32 -5.27 5.27
N LEU A 7 8.35 -6.61 5.29
CA LEU A 7 7.64 -7.38 6.34
C LEU A 7 8.68 -8.17 7.14
N GLY A 8 8.88 -7.75 8.37
CA GLY A 8 9.45 -8.60 9.41
C GLY A 8 8.36 -9.52 9.94
N LEU A 9 8.46 -10.82 9.64
CA LEU A 9 7.78 -11.87 10.39
C LEU A 9 8.43 -11.98 11.77
N LYS A 10 7.69 -11.70 12.84
CA LYS A 10 7.74 -12.46 14.09
C LYS A 10 6.34 -12.56 14.70
N ASP A 11 6.00 -13.80 15.02
CA ASP A 11 4.90 -14.28 15.87
C ASP A 11 3.46 -14.19 15.33
N LEU A 12 2.94 -15.35 14.87
CA LEU A 12 1.58 -15.83 15.14
C LEU A 12 1.39 -17.27 14.58
N PHE A 13 2.00 -18.25 15.23
CA PHE A 13 1.51 -19.63 15.20
C PHE A 13 1.09 -20.04 16.61
N ARG A 14 -0.20 -19.90 16.91
CA ARG A 14 -0.87 -20.69 17.95
C ARG A 14 -1.97 -21.51 17.26
N PRO A 15 -2.02 -22.85 17.41
CA PRO A 15 -3.06 -23.64 16.80
C PRO A 15 -4.40 -23.34 17.48
N VAL A 16 -5.39 -22.87 16.71
CA VAL A 16 -6.78 -22.80 17.16
C VAL A 16 -7.33 -24.22 17.14
N ARG A 17 -7.76 -24.71 18.31
CA ARG A 17 -8.53 -25.94 18.41
C ARG A 17 -9.84 -25.77 17.64
N HIS A 18 -10.17 -26.72 16.77
CA HIS A 18 -11.47 -26.76 16.10
C HIS A 18 -12.58 -26.82 17.16
N ALA A 19 -13.35 -25.74 17.28
CA ALA A 19 -14.64 -25.79 17.93
C ALA A 19 -15.64 -26.37 16.90
N THR A 20 -16.31 -27.44 17.30
CA THR A 20 -17.40 -28.06 16.55
C THR A 20 -18.51 -27.01 16.31
N PRO A 21 -19.12 -26.92 15.12
CA PRO A 21 -20.24 -26.00 14.91
C PRO A 21 -21.43 -26.44 15.74
N ALA A 22 -21.97 -25.53 16.55
CA ALA A 22 -23.30 -25.70 17.13
C ALA A 22 -24.36 -25.59 16.02
N PRO A 23 -25.53 -26.26 16.14
CA PRO A 23 -26.56 -26.22 15.12
C PRO A 23 -27.13 -24.80 14.96
N ALA A 24 -27.35 -24.40 13.71
CA ALA A 24 -27.95 -23.12 13.36
C ALA A 24 -29.42 -23.06 13.84
N LEU A 25 -29.70 -22.11 14.73
CA LEU A 25 -31.07 -21.66 14.99
C LEU A 25 -31.41 -20.60 13.93
N PHE A 26 -32.42 -20.90 13.11
CA PHE A 26 -32.98 -19.97 12.14
C PHE A 26 -33.76 -18.85 12.84
N GLY A 27 -33.60 -17.62 12.33
CA GLY A 27 -34.55 -16.53 12.54
C GLY A 27 -34.33 -15.68 13.80
N GLN A 28 -33.25 -14.93 13.85
CA GLN A 28 -33.20 -13.68 14.60
C GLN A 28 -32.56 -12.63 13.70
N ASP A 29 -33.31 -11.56 13.41
CA ASP A 29 -32.84 -10.36 12.72
C ASP A 29 -31.58 -9.82 13.41
N ASP A 30 -30.41 -9.97 12.79
CA ASP A 30 -29.15 -9.48 13.34
C ASP A 30 -29.13 -7.95 13.22
N PRO A 31 -29.02 -7.18 14.33
CA PRO A 31 -28.91 -5.73 14.29
C PRO A 31 -27.74 -5.24 13.41
N ALA A 32 -26.70 -6.05 13.24
CA ALA A 32 -25.58 -5.75 12.36
C ALA A 32 -25.95 -5.89 10.86
N GLU A 33 -26.88 -6.77 10.52
CA GLU A 33 -27.36 -6.98 9.15
C GLU A 33 -28.30 -5.83 8.74
N HIS A 34 -29.23 -5.44 9.62
CA HIS A 34 -30.06 -4.24 9.42
C HIS A 34 -29.26 -2.94 9.26
N ALA A 35 -28.14 -2.80 9.97
CA ALA A 35 -27.29 -1.62 9.84
C ALA A 35 -26.58 -1.55 8.48
N LEU A 36 -26.37 -2.68 7.80
CA LEU A 36 -25.79 -2.72 6.46
C LEU A 36 -26.83 -2.40 5.39
N ASP A 37 -28.09 -2.81 5.60
CA ASP A 37 -29.20 -2.51 4.68
C ASP A 37 -29.51 -1.01 4.60
N ALA A 38 -29.25 -0.27 5.68
CA ALA A 38 -29.38 1.18 5.75
C ALA A 38 -28.23 1.96 5.06
N LEU A 39 -27.31 1.27 4.36
CA LEU A 39 -26.19 1.88 3.65
C LEU A 39 -26.27 1.63 2.14
N THR A 40 -26.18 2.68 1.35
CA THR A 40 -25.92 2.60 -0.09
C THR A 40 -24.64 3.32 -0.42
N VAL A 41 -23.62 2.54 -0.79
CA VAL A 41 -22.28 3.06 -1.08
C VAL A 41 -21.80 2.55 -2.43
N PRO A 42 -21.43 3.44 -3.37
CA PRO A 42 -20.76 3.04 -4.60
C PRO A 42 -19.49 2.24 -4.30
N CYS A 43 -19.29 1.17 -5.06
CA CYS A 43 -18.16 0.26 -4.90
C CYS A 43 -17.68 -0.16 -6.30
N PRO A 44 -17.07 0.77 -7.06
CA PRO A 44 -16.62 0.48 -8.42
C PRO A 44 -15.56 -0.63 -8.42
N ASP A 45 -15.62 -1.48 -9.45
CA ASP A 45 -14.71 -2.60 -9.68
C ASP A 45 -14.49 -2.76 -11.20
N PRO A 46 -13.33 -2.33 -11.73
CA PRO A 46 -12.24 -1.67 -11.04
C PRO A 46 -12.58 -0.22 -10.64
N THR A 47 -11.91 0.28 -9.62
CA THR A 47 -11.91 1.72 -9.29
C THR A 47 -11.17 2.53 -10.36
N GLU A 48 -11.35 3.86 -10.37
CA GLU A 48 -10.66 4.73 -11.32
C GLU A 48 -9.12 4.62 -11.23
N GLU A 49 -8.60 4.64 -9.99
CA GLU A 49 -7.17 4.50 -9.76
C GLU A 49 -6.65 3.12 -10.19
N GLU A 50 -7.39 2.04 -9.91
CA GLU A 50 -7.02 0.70 -10.36
C GLU A 50 -6.99 0.63 -11.90
N ARG A 51 -7.98 1.20 -12.58
CA ARG A 51 -8.02 1.25 -14.05
C ARG A 51 -6.81 2.00 -14.64
N ILE A 52 -6.46 3.17 -14.09
CA ILE A 52 -5.30 3.95 -14.55
C ILE A 52 -4.00 3.20 -14.28
N ARG A 53 -3.83 2.69 -13.06
CA ARG A 53 -2.65 1.92 -12.65
C ARG A 53 -2.46 0.70 -13.56
N ASP A 54 -3.51 -0.09 -13.72
CA ASP A 54 -3.47 -1.33 -14.50
C ASP A 54 -3.21 -1.04 -15.98
N ALA A 55 -3.70 0.08 -16.52
CA ALA A 55 -3.38 0.51 -17.89
C ALA A 55 -1.87 0.73 -18.10
N HIS A 56 -1.18 1.38 -17.16
CA HIS A 56 0.27 1.58 -17.24
C HIS A 56 1.05 0.26 -17.07
N GLN A 57 0.62 -0.60 -16.13
CA GLN A 57 1.25 -1.92 -15.96
C GLN A 57 1.04 -2.80 -17.21
N MET A 58 -0.17 -2.87 -17.75
CA MET A 58 -0.47 -3.59 -18.99
C MET A 58 0.34 -3.03 -20.18
N ARG A 59 0.56 -1.71 -20.23
CA ARG A 59 1.41 -1.09 -21.26
C ARG A 59 2.86 -1.58 -21.17
N GLY A 60 3.44 -1.57 -19.97
CA GLY A 60 4.79 -2.08 -19.72
C GLY A 60 4.93 -3.56 -20.10
N GLN A 61 3.98 -4.38 -19.65
CA GLN A 61 3.94 -5.82 -19.94
C GLN A 61 3.79 -6.10 -21.43
N PHE A 62 2.88 -5.39 -22.11
CA PHE A 62 2.65 -5.56 -23.53
C PHE A 62 3.90 -5.25 -24.34
N LEU A 63 4.59 -4.14 -24.06
CA LEU A 63 5.81 -3.79 -24.79
C LEU A 63 6.94 -4.79 -24.55
N ALA A 64 7.11 -5.26 -23.31
CA ALA A 64 8.08 -6.29 -22.95
C ALA A 64 7.82 -7.62 -23.70
N ARG A 65 6.57 -8.10 -23.72
CA ARG A 65 6.15 -9.33 -24.45
C ARG A 65 6.37 -9.26 -25.95
N GLN A 66 6.47 -8.07 -26.52
CA GLN A 66 6.70 -7.85 -27.94
C GLN A 66 8.16 -7.50 -28.25
N GLU A 67 9.07 -7.64 -27.27
CA GLU A 67 10.49 -7.27 -27.37
C GLU A 67 10.71 -5.80 -27.78
N LYS A 68 9.72 -4.91 -27.55
CA LYS A 68 9.75 -3.49 -27.91
C LYS A 68 10.49 -2.64 -26.87
N TRP A 69 11.65 -3.11 -26.44
CA TRP A 69 12.42 -2.54 -25.33
C TRP A 69 12.91 -1.11 -25.56
N GLN A 70 13.20 -0.72 -26.81
CA GLN A 70 13.57 0.67 -27.14
C GLN A 70 12.40 1.62 -26.90
N THR A 71 11.18 1.20 -27.25
CA THR A 71 9.97 2.01 -27.05
C THR A 71 9.62 2.08 -25.58
N LEU A 72 9.66 0.95 -24.88
CA LEU A 72 9.41 0.90 -23.44
C LEU A 72 10.40 1.77 -22.65
N SER A 73 11.71 1.67 -22.94
CA SER A 73 12.72 2.51 -22.29
C SER A 73 12.44 4.00 -22.48
N ARG A 74 12.07 4.44 -23.69
CA ARG A 74 11.68 5.84 -23.95
C ARG A 74 10.42 6.26 -23.18
N GLU A 75 9.41 5.40 -23.10
CA GLU A 75 8.18 5.71 -22.33
C GLU A 75 8.47 5.82 -20.83
N ILE A 76 9.32 4.93 -20.28
CA ILE A 76 9.78 5.02 -18.89
C ILE A 76 10.58 6.31 -18.68
N ALA A 77 11.51 6.63 -19.58
CA ALA A 77 12.35 7.82 -19.49
C ALA A 77 11.54 9.11 -19.45
N VAL A 78 10.56 9.24 -20.36
CA VAL A 78 9.68 10.40 -20.38
C VAL A 78 8.92 10.49 -19.06
N ALA A 79 8.27 9.41 -18.62
CA ALA A 79 7.49 9.41 -17.38
C ALA A 79 8.33 9.75 -16.14
N ASP A 80 9.57 9.26 -16.08
CA ASP A 80 10.50 9.48 -14.97
C ASP A 80 10.98 10.93 -14.93
N LEU A 81 11.49 11.45 -16.05
CA LEU A 81 12.04 12.80 -16.15
C LEU A 81 10.97 13.89 -16.03
N THR A 82 9.73 13.61 -16.45
CA THR A 82 8.58 14.51 -16.24
C THR A 82 7.90 14.30 -14.90
N ARG A 83 8.36 13.34 -14.08
CA ARG A 83 7.78 12.99 -12.77
C ARG A 83 6.28 12.71 -12.84
N SER A 84 5.86 12.02 -13.90
CA SER A 84 4.45 11.70 -14.14
C SER A 84 3.92 10.76 -13.05
N ILE A 85 2.76 11.10 -12.49
CA ILE A 85 2.09 10.35 -11.43
C ILE A 85 0.62 10.09 -11.76
N THR A 86 0.04 9.02 -11.21
CA THR A 86 -1.41 8.78 -11.21
C THR A 86 -2.12 9.76 -10.26
N PRO A 87 -3.47 9.85 -10.31
CA PRO A 87 -4.23 10.62 -9.33
C PRO A 87 -3.94 10.23 -7.88
N ALA A 88 -3.68 8.94 -7.59
CA ALA A 88 -3.23 8.48 -6.26
C ALA A 88 -1.71 8.61 -6.02
N ALA A 89 -1.04 9.51 -6.74
CA ALA A 89 0.39 9.82 -6.62
C ALA A 89 1.35 8.64 -6.87
N MET A 90 0.96 7.63 -7.67
CA MET A 90 1.86 6.54 -8.04
C MET A 90 2.73 6.94 -9.25
N PRO A 91 4.07 6.81 -9.20
CA PRO A 91 4.93 7.14 -10.33
C PRO A 91 4.66 6.24 -11.55
N VAL A 92 4.35 6.85 -12.70
CA VAL A 92 4.05 6.12 -13.94
C VAL A 92 5.25 5.31 -14.43
N ALA A 93 6.47 5.83 -14.26
CA ALA A 93 7.70 5.13 -14.62
C ALA A 93 7.87 3.81 -13.84
N GLU A 94 7.52 3.81 -12.54
CA GLU A 94 7.53 2.59 -11.72
C GLU A 94 6.48 1.58 -12.18
N LEU A 95 5.27 2.05 -12.57
CA LEU A 95 4.20 1.18 -13.08
C LEU A 95 4.56 0.53 -14.42
N LEU A 96 5.20 1.26 -15.32
CA LEU A 96 5.71 0.73 -16.59
C LEU A 96 6.80 -0.34 -16.34
N CYS A 97 7.78 -0.04 -15.48
CA CYS A 97 8.79 -1.01 -15.07
C CYS A 97 8.17 -2.24 -14.42
N TYR A 98 7.12 -2.06 -13.60
CA TYR A 98 6.41 -3.16 -12.94
C TYR A 98 5.78 -4.09 -13.95
N GLY A 99 5.01 -3.54 -14.89
CA GLY A 99 4.45 -4.30 -15.99
C GLY A 99 5.50 -5.08 -16.78
N ALA A 100 6.61 -4.42 -17.10
CA ALA A 100 7.67 -4.99 -17.95
C ALA A 100 8.32 -6.26 -17.38
N ARG A 101 8.38 -6.39 -16.05
CA ARG A 101 8.99 -7.54 -15.36
C ARG A 101 7.97 -8.50 -14.74
N ALA A 102 6.68 -8.16 -14.79
CA ALA A 102 5.62 -8.87 -14.08
C ALA A 102 5.57 -10.37 -14.43
N ASP A 103 5.72 -10.74 -15.71
CA ASP A 103 5.66 -12.15 -16.13
C ASP A 103 6.80 -12.98 -15.54
N VAL A 104 8.03 -12.44 -15.52
CA VAL A 104 9.21 -13.11 -14.97
C VAL A 104 9.06 -13.28 -13.46
N VAL A 105 8.68 -12.21 -12.76
CA VAL A 105 8.50 -12.24 -11.30
C VAL A 105 7.35 -13.16 -10.90
N ALA A 106 6.21 -13.11 -11.59
CA ALA A 106 5.06 -13.97 -11.32
C ALA A 106 5.38 -15.46 -11.53
N ALA A 107 6.15 -15.81 -12.57
CA ALA A 107 6.60 -17.18 -12.79
C ALA A 107 7.48 -17.69 -11.64
N VAL A 108 8.39 -16.86 -11.14
CA VAL A 108 9.26 -17.18 -10.00
C VAL A 108 8.44 -17.31 -8.71
N GLU A 109 7.56 -16.36 -8.41
CA GLU A 109 6.67 -16.42 -7.25
C GLU A 109 5.76 -17.65 -7.30
N HIS A 110 5.26 -18.03 -8.48
CA HIS A 110 4.46 -19.23 -8.70
C HIS A 110 5.26 -20.52 -8.43
N ALA A 111 6.51 -20.58 -8.85
CA ALA A 111 7.35 -21.74 -8.56
C ALA A 111 7.69 -21.88 -7.07
N PHE A 112 7.72 -20.77 -6.35
CA PHE A 112 8.01 -20.72 -4.91
C PHE A 112 6.79 -20.98 -4.01
N VAL A 113 5.60 -21.20 -4.58
CA VAL A 113 4.34 -21.29 -3.81
C VAL A 113 4.36 -22.36 -2.74
N ASP A 114 4.91 -23.53 -3.07
CA ASP A 114 4.98 -24.71 -2.21
C ASP A 114 6.32 -24.80 -1.44
N GLY A 115 7.17 -23.78 -1.52
CA GLY A 115 8.45 -23.70 -0.81
C GLY A 115 9.62 -24.42 -1.50
N CYS A 116 9.35 -25.26 -2.50
CA CYS A 116 10.36 -25.84 -3.37
C CYS A 116 9.88 -25.76 -4.82
N PRO A 117 10.68 -25.20 -5.75
CA PRO A 117 10.34 -25.21 -7.16
C PRO A 117 10.32 -26.65 -7.72
N PRO A 118 9.43 -26.96 -8.69
CA PRO A 118 9.44 -28.25 -9.38
C PRO A 118 10.81 -28.54 -10.00
N ARG A 119 11.22 -29.82 -10.04
CA ARG A 119 12.46 -30.21 -10.74
C ARG A 119 12.37 -29.81 -12.21
N GLY A 120 13.34 -29.02 -12.68
CA GLY A 120 13.39 -28.54 -14.07
C GLY A 120 12.51 -27.33 -14.37
N ALA A 121 11.91 -26.68 -13.36
CA ALA A 121 11.24 -25.40 -13.58
C ALA A 121 12.24 -24.37 -14.14
N PRO A 122 11.89 -23.64 -15.21
CA PRO A 122 12.77 -22.67 -15.86
C PRO A 122 12.85 -21.36 -15.07
N LEU A 123 13.16 -21.44 -13.77
CA LEU A 123 13.21 -20.30 -12.84
C LEU A 123 14.09 -19.16 -13.34
N PHE A 124 15.14 -19.52 -14.08
CA PHE A 124 16.16 -18.60 -14.52
C PHE A 124 15.99 -18.16 -15.97
N GLU A 125 15.18 -18.83 -16.79
CA GLU A 125 15.07 -18.50 -18.22
C GLU A 125 14.56 -17.07 -18.46
N GLY A 126 13.57 -16.65 -17.65
CA GLY A 126 13.00 -15.30 -17.74
C GLY A 126 14.01 -14.22 -17.36
N ILE A 127 14.74 -14.39 -16.24
CA ILE A 127 15.75 -13.41 -15.83
C ILE A 127 16.97 -13.45 -16.76
N ASP A 128 17.37 -14.62 -17.28
CA ASP A 128 18.43 -14.75 -18.28
C ASP A 128 18.09 -14.05 -19.60
N ALA A 129 16.80 -14.04 -19.99
CA ALA A 129 16.35 -13.29 -21.16
C ALA A 129 16.48 -11.77 -20.93
N LEU A 130 16.11 -11.28 -19.75
CA LEU A 130 16.29 -9.88 -19.36
C LEU A 130 17.78 -9.50 -19.29
N GLU A 131 18.64 -10.39 -18.80
CA GLU A 131 20.10 -10.21 -18.77
C GLU A 131 20.69 -10.10 -20.18
N ARG A 132 20.27 -10.96 -21.11
CA ARG A 132 20.64 -10.85 -22.53
C ARG A 132 20.13 -9.53 -23.14
N MET A 133 18.94 -9.08 -22.77
CA MET A 133 18.37 -7.82 -23.24
C MET A 133 19.24 -6.61 -22.83
N ILE A 134 19.75 -6.55 -21.60
CA ILE A 134 20.67 -5.47 -21.20
C ILE A 134 22.08 -5.64 -21.80
N ALA A 135 22.54 -6.87 -22.00
CA ALA A 135 23.84 -7.12 -22.65
C ALA A 135 23.88 -6.58 -24.10
N ASN A 136 22.74 -6.64 -24.81
CA ASN A 136 22.58 -6.10 -26.16
C ASN A 136 22.34 -4.56 -26.20
N ALA A 137 22.18 -3.92 -25.04
CA ALA A 137 21.93 -2.48 -24.92
C ALA A 137 22.58 -1.90 -23.64
N PRO A 138 23.92 -2.00 -23.49
CA PRO A 138 24.60 -1.71 -22.21
C PRO A 138 24.55 -0.22 -21.80
N GLY A 139 24.14 0.68 -22.70
CA GLY A 139 24.00 2.11 -22.43
C GLY A 139 22.57 2.57 -22.11
N ASP A 140 21.59 1.67 -22.02
CA ASP A 140 20.19 2.02 -21.76
C ASP A 140 19.86 1.90 -20.26
N PRO A 141 19.79 3.02 -19.50
CA PRO A 141 19.60 2.98 -18.06
C PRO A 141 18.22 2.44 -17.65
N TYR A 142 17.17 2.70 -18.40
CA TYR A 142 15.81 2.32 -18.01
C TYR A 142 15.56 0.82 -18.18
N ARG A 143 16.24 0.20 -19.15
CA ARG A 143 16.32 -1.27 -19.21
C ARG A 143 17.10 -1.82 -18.03
N ALA A 144 18.27 -1.25 -17.73
CA ALA A 144 19.09 -1.68 -16.60
C ALA A 144 18.33 -1.60 -15.27
N ILE A 145 17.60 -0.50 -15.02
CA ILE A 145 16.73 -0.34 -13.84
C ILE A 145 15.64 -1.40 -13.80
N THR A 146 14.95 -1.66 -14.91
CA THR A 146 13.91 -2.70 -14.99
C THR A 146 14.45 -4.07 -14.60
N VAL A 147 15.63 -4.45 -15.12
CA VAL A 147 16.26 -5.76 -14.81
C VAL A 147 16.79 -5.80 -13.37
N ALA A 148 17.39 -4.72 -12.87
CA ALA A 148 17.81 -4.63 -11.48
C ALA A 148 16.63 -4.80 -10.52
N GLN A 149 15.48 -4.16 -10.79
CA GLN A 149 14.25 -4.35 -10.03
C GLN A 149 13.74 -5.79 -10.12
N ALA A 150 13.85 -6.46 -11.27
CA ALA A 150 13.49 -7.87 -11.41
C ALA A 150 14.37 -8.77 -10.53
N HIS A 151 15.67 -8.54 -10.48
CA HIS A 151 16.54 -9.26 -9.53
C HIS A 151 16.12 -9.02 -8.08
N MET A 152 15.85 -7.77 -7.69
CA MET A 152 15.40 -7.46 -6.33
C MET A 152 14.11 -8.20 -5.96
N ASP A 153 13.12 -8.21 -6.87
CA ASP A 153 11.85 -8.91 -6.67
C ASP A 153 12.05 -10.42 -6.52
N ILE A 154 12.91 -11.03 -7.35
CA ILE A 154 13.27 -12.45 -7.26
C ILE A 154 13.97 -12.75 -5.93
N GLY A 155 14.93 -11.92 -5.52
CA GLY A 155 15.62 -12.06 -4.24
C GLY A 155 14.62 -12.07 -3.08
N TRP A 156 13.64 -11.16 -3.09
CA TRP A 156 12.57 -11.13 -2.10
C TRP A 156 11.66 -12.37 -2.16
N ALA A 157 11.30 -12.84 -3.35
CA ALA A 157 10.51 -14.06 -3.51
C ALA A 157 11.22 -15.29 -2.90
N SER A 158 12.53 -15.42 -3.10
CA SER A 158 13.34 -16.47 -2.47
C SER A 158 13.34 -16.37 -0.94
N ARG A 159 13.57 -15.17 -0.40
CA ARG A 159 13.58 -14.92 1.06
C ARG A 159 12.26 -15.29 1.75
N ARG A 160 11.12 -15.06 1.10
CA ARG A 160 9.78 -15.39 1.63
C ARG A 160 9.52 -16.89 1.70
N SER A 161 10.04 -17.65 0.74
CA SER A 161 9.84 -19.10 0.64
C SER A 161 10.56 -19.86 1.76
N GLU A 162 11.77 -19.43 2.08
CA GLU A 162 12.61 -20.06 3.11
C GLU A 162 12.14 -19.78 4.54
N GLY A 163 11.38 -18.70 4.77
CA GLY A 163 10.77 -18.39 6.08
C GLY A 163 9.75 -19.42 6.58
N LYS A 164 9.35 -20.40 5.74
CA LYS A 164 8.57 -21.58 6.15
C LYS A 164 9.41 -22.68 6.80
N LEU A 165 10.75 -22.64 6.66
CA LEU A 165 11.68 -23.59 7.28
C LEU A 165 12.17 -23.00 8.62
N ARG A 166 11.78 -23.63 9.73
CA ARG A 166 12.12 -23.19 11.10
C ARG A 166 13.64 -23.05 11.27
N GLY A 167 14.13 -21.85 11.59
CA GLY A 167 15.52 -21.63 12.00
C GLY A 167 15.93 -20.15 12.00
N SER A 168 16.99 -19.83 12.76
CA SER A 168 17.68 -18.53 12.78
C SER A 168 17.88 -17.95 11.37
N PRO A 169 17.90 -16.61 11.17
CA PRO A 169 18.21 -15.98 9.88
C PRO A 169 19.62 -16.39 9.42
N ARG A 170 19.70 -17.53 8.73
CA ARG A 170 20.88 -17.91 7.97
C ARG A 170 21.09 -16.85 6.88
N LYS A 171 22.35 -16.56 6.55
CA LYS A 171 22.67 -15.89 5.28
C LYS A 171 21.88 -16.58 4.17
N GLN A 172 21.25 -15.80 3.31
CA GLN A 172 20.39 -16.30 2.24
C GLN A 172 21.12 -16.08 0.92
N PRO A 173 21.93 -17.04 0.45
CA PRO A 173 22.85 -16.81 -0.66
C PRO A 173 22.12 -16.39 -1.94
N ALA A 174 20.89 -16.88 -2.14
CA ALA A 174 20.05 -16.48 -3.27
C ALA A 174 19.64 -15.00 -3.19
N PHE A 175 19.13 -14.55 -2.04
CA PHE A 175 18.79 -13.14 -1.82
C PHE A 175 20.02 -12.24 -2.06
N ASP A 176 21.14 -12.56 -1.42
CA ASP A 176 22.38 -11.77 -1.52
C ASP A 176 22.88 -11.71 -2.96
N THR A 177 22.86 -12.84 -3.70
CA THR A 177 23.30 -12.90 -5.10
C THR A 177 22.47 -12.00 -6.01
N HIS A 178 21.15 -12.02 -5.86
CA HIS A 178 20.27 -11.17 -6.68
C HIS A 178 20.47 -9.68 -6.36
N PHE A 179 20.64 -9.31 -5.08
CA PHE A 179 20.90 -7.93 -4.70
C PHE A 179 22.27 -7.42 -5.16
N GLU A 180 23.32 -8.25 -5.08
CA GLU A 180 24.63 -7.90 -5.63
C GLU A 180 24.59 -7.74 -7.15
N ARG A 181 23.84 -8.62 -7.85
CA ARG A 181 23.67 -8.49 -9.30
C ARG A 181 22.93 -7.21 -9.67
N ALA A 182 21.84 -6.89 -8.97
CA ALA A 182 21.11 -5.64 -9.17
C ALA A 182 22.01 -4.40 -8.97
N ARG A 183 22.87 -4.41 -7.95
CA ARG A 183 23.85 -3.34 -7.72
C ARG A 183 24.87 -3.23 -8.85
N ALA A 184 25.39 -4.36 -9.33
CA ALA A 184 26.33 -4.39 -10.45
C ALA A 184 25.72 -3.85 -11.75
N ILE A 185 24.43 -4.13 -12.00
CA ILE A 185 23.69 -3.61 -13.17
C ILE A 185 23.53 -2.08 -13.09
N LEU A 186 23.28 -1.52 -11.90
CA LEU A 186 23.06 -0.07 -11.73
C LEU A 186 24.35 0.74 -11.60
N ALA A 187 25.46 0.14 -11.18
CA ALA A 187 26.71 0.85 -10.92
C ALA A 187 27.21 1.74 -12.09
N PRO A 188 27.11 1.35 -13.38
CA PRO A 188 27.49 2.23 -14.49
C PRO A 188 26.65 3.50 -14.62
N PHE A 189 25.46 3.52 -14.03
CA PHE A 189 24.46 4.59 -14.17
C PHE A 189 24.34 5.49 -12.94
N LEU A 190 25.30 5.44 -12.02
CA LEU A 190 25.33 6.27 -10.81
C LEU A 190 25.17 7.77 -11.08
N HIS A 191 25.60 8.26 -12.25
CA HIS A 191 25.43 9.65 -12.67
C HIS A 191 23.96 10.10 -12.79
N LEU A 192 23.00 9.18 -12.82
CA LEU A 192 21.57 9.48 -12.88
C LEU A 192 20.94 9.81 -11.52
N SER A 193 21.67 9.63 -10.41
CA SER A 193 21.17 9.90 -9.05
C SER A 193 20.66 11.32 -8.85
N GLU A 194 21.15 12.28 -9.64
CA GLU A 194 20.79 13.70 -9.55
C GLU A 194 19.59 14.09 -10.44
N SER A 195 19.09 13.19 -11.29
CA SER A 195 18.08 13.55 -12.31
C SER A 195 16.96 12.54 -12.49
N SER A 196 17.15 11.27 -12.13
CA SER A 196 16.17 10.19 -12.30
C SER A 196 15.62 9.73 -10.94
N PRO A 197 14.39 10.14 -10.56
CA PRO A 197 13.70 9.60 -9.40
C PRO A 197 13.60 8.07 -9.42
N LEU A 198 13.27 7.46 -10.56
CA LEU A 198 13.15 6.01 -10.68
C LEU A 198 14.47 5.29 -10.40
N PHE A 199 15.58 5.78 -10.97
CA PHE A 199 16.91 5.24 -10.67
C PHE A 199 17.19 5.34 -9.18
N TYR A 200 16.95 6.52 -8.60
CA TYR A 200 17.35 6.80 -7.23
C TYR A 200 16.44 6.11 -6.20
N THR A 201 15.15 5.92 -6.49
CA THR A 201 14.25 5.02 -5.74
C THR A 201 14.84 3.60 -5.71
N THR A 202 15.22 3.07 -6.87
CA THR A 202 15.79 1.71 -6.96
C THR A 202 17.11 1.60 -6.19
N TRP A 203 17.94 2.64 -6.28
CA TRP A 203 19.20 2.73 -5.55
C TRP A 203 19.02 2.78 -4.04
N CYS A 204 18.09 3.60 -3.54
CA CYS A 204 17.74 3.68 -2.12
C CYS A 204 17.28 2.31 -1.59
N MET A 205 16.42 1.62 -2.35
CA MET A 205 15.94 0.28 -1.97
C MET A 205 17.07 -0.76 -1.90
N LEU A 206 18.07 -0.69 -2.78
CA LEU A 206 19.26 -1.56 -2.72
C LEU A 206 20.12 -1.26 -1.49
N ASN A 207 20.39 0.02 -1.22
CA ASN A 207 21.24 0.44 -0.09
C ASN A 207 20.59 0.15 1.26
N ALA A 208 19.26 0.18 1.31
CA ALA A 208 18.50 -0.13 2.50
C ALA A 208 18.51 -1.63 2.86
N GLN A 209 19.10 -2.50 2.02
CA GLN A 209 19.39 -3.90 2.35
C GLN A 209 20.85 -4.14 2.71
N SER A 210 21.72 -3.14 2.56
CA SER A 210 23.11 -3.20 3.02
C SER A 210 23.21 -2.74 4.47
N ILE A 211 24.30 -3.12 5.15
CA ILE A 211 24.66 -2.51 6.45
C ILE A 211 25.13 -1.08 6.14
N SER A 212 24.17 -0.18 5.94
CA SER A 212 24.41 1.24 5.68
C SER A 212 24.30 2.00 7.00
N PRO A 213 25.22 2.94 7.30
CA PRO A 213 25.02 3.85 8.42
C PRO A 213 23.70 4.62 8.26
N GLN A 214 22.95 4.75 9.34
CA GLN A 214 21.67 5.47 9.39
C GLN A 214 21.73 6.86 8.72
N SER A 215 22.78 7.62 9.00
CA SER A 215 22.98 8.97 8.45
C SER A 215 23.07 9.00 6.92
N ARG A 216 23.56 7.92 6.31
CA ARG A 216 23.59 7.77 4.85
C ARG A 216 22.20 7.47 4.30
N LEU A 217 21.45 6.60 4.96
CA LEU A 217 20.09 6.24 4.56
C LEU A 217 19.13 7.43 4.62
N ALA A 218 19.17 8.22 5.69
CA ALA A 218 18.38 9.44 5.82
C ALA A 218 18.69 10.42 4.68
N ARG A 219 19.97 10.65 4.38
CA ARG A 219 20.41 11.53 3.27
C ARG A 219 19.98 11.02 1.90
N ASP A 220 20.08 9.71 1.67
CA ASP A 220 19.65 9.10 0.40
C ASP A 220 18.15 9.34 0.18
N TYR A 221 17.31 9.10 1.20
CA TYR A 221 15.88 9.37 1.09
C TYR A 221 15.54 10.87 1.06
N GLU A 222 16.30 11.72 1.75
CA GLU A 222 16.19 13.19 1.63
C GLU A 222 16.36 13.62 0.17
N THR A 223 17.44 13.17 -0.47
CA THR A 223 17.74 13.51 -1.86
C THR A 223 16.66 12.98 -2.78
N LEU A 224 16.11 11.78 -2.52
CA LEU A 224 15.01 11.22 -3.30
C LEU A 224 13.71 12.03 -3.17
N ILE A 225 13.41 12.49 -1.96
CA ILE A 225 12.24 13.34 -1.69
C ILE A 225 12.39 14.70 -2.36
N ASP A 226 13.57 15.30 -2.33
CA ASP A 226 13.84 16.54 -3.08
C ASP A 226 13.68 16.33 -4.59
N LEU A 227 14.07 15.16 -5.10
CA LEU A 227 13.98 14.85 -6.52
C LEU A 227 12.54 14.60 -6.99
N ASN A 228 11.67 14.07 -6.12
CA ASN A 228 10.27 13.78 -6.42
C ASN A 228 9.35 14.03 -5.20
N PRO A 229 9.07 15.29 -4.84
CA PRO A 229 8.38 15.64 -3.61
C PRO A 229 6.89 15.25 -3.61
N LEU A 230 6.30 14.98 -4.79
CA LEU A 230 4.91 14.55 -4.91
C LEU A 230 4.72 13.05 -4.67
N ASN A 231 5.79 12.28 -4.51
CA ASN A 231 5.70 10.85 -4.26
C ASN A 231 5.70 10.53 -2.75
N PRO A 232 4.53 10.22 -2.14
CA PRO A 232 4.47 9.90 -0.71
C PRO A 232 5.18 8.58 -0.36
N ALA A 233 5.43 7.70 -1.34
CA ALA A 233 6.13 6.44 -1.14
C ALA A 233 7.50 6.60 -0.48
N SER A 234 8.28 7.57 -0.96
CA SER A 234 9.65 7.80 -0.49
C SER A 234 9.67 8.32 0.95
N MET A 235 8.68 9.14 1.32
CA MET A 235 8.51 9.63 2.70
C MET A 235 8.12 8.50 3.65
N ARG A 236 7.16 7.65 3.24
CA ARG A 236 6.75 6.47 3.99
C ARG A 236 7.89 5.47 4.19
N ALA A 237 8.69 5.25 3.14
CA ALA A 237 9.87 4.41 3.20
C ALA A 237 10.91 4.98 4.19
N LEU A 238 11.21 6.28 4.13
CA LEU A 238 12.12 6.95 5.07
C LEU A 238 11.75 6.63 6.53
N GLY A 239 10.49 6.82 6.92
CA GLY A 239 10.04 6.54 8.28
C GLY A 239 10.20 5.07 8.66
N THR A 240 9.83 4.16 7.77
CA THR A 240 10.01 2.72 7.97
C THR A 240 11.47 2.39 8.27
N TYR A 241 12.40 2.83 7.42
CA TYR A 241 13.81 2.45 7.54
C TYR A 241 14.55 3.15 8.69
N LEU A 242 14.06 4.30 9.15
CA LEU A 242 14.61 5.00 10.32
C LEU A 242 14.04 4.51 11.65
N SER A 243 12.99 3.67 11.65
CA SER A 243 12.45 3.13 12.90
C SER A 243 13.45 2.20 13.63
N PRO A 244 13.30 2.00 14.96
CA PRO A 244 14.20 1.14 15.76
C PRO A 244 14.30 -0.31 15.31
N ARG A 245 13.30 -0.80 14.58
CA ARG A 245 13.32 -2.15 14.02
C ARG A 245 14.39 -2.30 12.93
N TRP A 246 14.82 -1.20 12.34
CA TRP A 246 15.73 -1.15 11.20
C TRP A 246 17.03 -0.47 11.59
N TYR A 247 17.24 0.78 11.19
CA TYR A 247 18.56 1.41 11.25
C TYR A 247 18.64 2.63 12.17
N GLY A 248 17.52 3.16 12.66
CA GLY A 248 17.50 4.39 13.46
C GLY A 248 16.84 4.20 14.82
N SER A 249 16.30 5.29 15.36
CA SER A 249 15.61 5.37 16.64
C SER A 249 14.29 6.16 16.51
N HIS A 250 13.48 6.18 17.58
CA HIS A 250 12.27 7.00 17.61
C HIS A 250 12.56 8.50 17.42
N GLU A 251 13.68 8.98 17.95
CA GLU A 251 14.10 10.38 17.83
C GLU A 251 14.49 10.72 16.38
N ASP A 252 15.18 9.80 15.71
CA ASP A 252 15.58 9.99 14.31
C ASP A 252 14.36 10.13 13.38
N VAL A 253 13.35 9.27 13.57
CA VAL A 253 12.11 9.35 12.78
C VAL A 253 11.40 10.68 13.03
N GLU A 254 11.31 11.14 14.28
CA GLU A 254 10.66 12.42 14.63
C GLU A 254 11.39 13.62 14.01
N ILE A 255 12.72 13.67 14.11
CA ILE A 255 13.53 14.74 13.51
C ILE A 255 13.35 14.77 12.00
N GLU A 256 13.47 13.61 11.32
CA GLU A 256 13.37 13.54 9.87
C GLU A 256 11.93 13.75 9.37
N ALA A 257 10.90 13.39 10.14
CA ALA A 257 9.52 13.71 9.81
C ALA A 257 9.28 15.23 9.79
N ARG A 258 9.81 15.97 10.78
CA ARG A 258 9.70 17.44 10.82
C ARG A 258 10.50 18.11 9.70
N ARG A 259 11.71 17.62 9.42
CA ARG A 259 12.52 18.11 8.29
C ARG A 259 11.82 17.85 6.96
N THR A 260 11.21 16.69 6.79
CA THR A 260 10.45 16.32 5.59
C THR A 260 9.21 17.20 5.41
N ALA A 261 8.47 17.50 6.49
CA ALA A 261 7.36 18.45 6.45
C ALA A 261 7.83 19.85 6.01
N ALA A 262 8.93 20.36 6.57
CA ALA A 262 9.47 21.65 6.15
C ALA A 262 9.93 21.64 4.68
N ARG A 263 10.67 20.61 4.26
CA ARG A 263 11.16 20.44 2.88
C ARG A 263 10.01 20.38 1.88
N THR A 264 8.93 19.70 2.22
CA THR A 264 7.82 19.42 1.31
C THR A 264 6.59 20.28 1.58
N HIS A 265 6.73 21.34 2.38
CA HIS A 265 5.64 22.21 2.82
C HIS A 265 4.79 22.74 1.65
N ASN A 266 5.42 23.10 0.54
CA ASN A 266 4.69 23.58 -0.64
C ASN A 266 3.83 22.49 -1.29
N ALA A 267 4.28 21.24 -1.26
CA ALA A 267 3.58 20.10 -1.85
C ALA A 267 2.55 19.49 -0.90
N TRP A 268 2.82 19.49 0.40
CA TRP A 268 2.06 18.70 1.37
C TRP A 268 1.68 19.43 2.65
N GLY A 269 2.12 20.67 2.89
CA GLY A 269 1.97 21.33 4.19
C GLY A 269 2.55 20.45 5.32
N ALA A 270 1.75 20.18 6.35
CA ALA A 270 2.08 19.24 7.41
C ALA A 270 2.08 17.76 6.96
N GLY A 271 1.52 17.44 5.78
CA GLY A 271 1.38 16.08 5.25
C GLY A 271 2.69 15.32 5.10
N GLY A 272 3.82 16.02 4.90
CA GLY A 272 5.15 15.39 4.90
C GLY A 272 5.49 14.70 6.23
N TYR A 273 5.07 15.28 7.37
CA TYR A 273 5.21 14.65 8.68
C TYR A 273 4.38 13.37 8.77
N THR A 274 3.11 13.47 8.37
CA THR A 274 2.15 12.36 8.39
C THR A 274 2.60 11.21 7.51
N TRP A 275 3.13 11.47 6.31
CA TRP A 275 3.64 10.41 5.43
C TRP A 275 4.83 9.68 6.01
N VAL A 276 5.80 10.37 6.63
CA VAL A 276 6.93 9.72 7.30
C VAL A 276 6.46 8.87 8.48
N MET A 277 5.49 9.36 9.27
CA MET A 277 4.99 8.64 10.45
C MET A 277 4.04 7.47 10.10
N PHE A 278 3.39 7.50 8.94
CA PHE A 278 2.26 6.63 8.60
C PHE A 278 2.51 5.14 8.89
N ASP A 279 3.58 4.59 8.35
CA ASP A 279 3.92 3.18 8.48
C ASP A 279 4.56 2.86 9.84
N THR A 280 5.37 3.78 10.38
CA THR A 280 6.02 3.64 11.70
C THR A 280 5.02 3.42 12.82
N LEU A 281 3.89 4.13 12.80
CA LEU A 281 2.84 4.03 13.82
C LEU A 281 2.08 2.71 13.78
N THR A 282 2.13 1.96 12.68
CA THR A 282 1.34 0.72 12.54
C THR A 282 1.81 -0.39 13.48
N ASP A 283 3.12 -0.50 13.73
CA ASP A 283 3.69 -1.62 14.49
C ASP A 283 4.44 -1.20 15.77
N ASP A 284 4.54 0.11 16.05
CA ASP A 284 5.36 0.64 17.15
C ASP A 284 4.55 1.45 18.18
N PRO A 285 4.19 0.86 19.33
CA PRO A 285 3.47 1.56 20.40
C PRO A 285 4.25 2.72 21.01
N VAL A 286 5.58 2.68 21.01
CA VAL A 286 6.42 3.76 21.57
C VAL A 286 6.42 4.96 20.62
N ALA A 287 6.50 4.73 19.31
CA ALA A 287 6.31 5.77 18.30
C ALA A 287 4.93 6.44 18.47
N CYS A 288 3.85 5.65 18.60
CA CYS A 288 2.52 6.20 18.88
C CYS A 288 2.47 7.02 20.17
N ALA A 289 3.09 6.54 21.24
CA ALA A 289 3.10 7.25 22.52
C ALA A 289 3.84 8.60 22.44
N ASN A 290 4.78 8.77 21.52
CA ASN A 290 5.60 9.98 21.40
C ASN A 290 5.18 10.90 20.26
N LEU A 291 4.20 10.50 19.46
CA LEU A 291 3.72 11.26 18.30
C LEU A 291 3.18 12.64 18.71
N ASP A 292 3.54 13.66 17.92
CA ASP A 292 2.83 14.92 17.88
C ASP A 292 1.49 14.73 17.14
N VAL A 293 0.49 14.25 17.88
CA VAL A 293 -0.81 13.86 17.30
C VAL A 293 -1.54 15.04 16.66
N THR A 294 -1.36 16.25 17.17
CA THR A 294 -1.96 17.45 16.58
C THR A 294 -1.36 17.72 15.20
N PHE A 295 -0.04 17.70 15.08
CA PHE A 295 0.63 17.91 13.80
C PHE A 295 0.37 16.77 12.80
N PHE A 296 0.23 15.54 13.28
CA PHE A 296 -0.17 14.40 12.45
C PHE A 296 -1.58 14.56 11.87
N ILE A 297 -2.54 15.03 12.68
CA ILE A 297 -3.93 15.25 12.23
C ILE A 297 -4.00 16.42 11.25
N GLU A 298 -3.29 17.52 11.50
CA GLU A 298 -3.14 18.62 10.55
C GLU A 298 -2.58 18.12 9.21
N GLY A 299 -1.58 17.24 9.24
CA GLY A 299 -1.05 16.62 8.03
C GLY A 299 -2.04 15.71 7.30
N LEU A 300 -2.95 15.01 8.00
CA LEU A 300 -4.04 14.26 7.36
C LEU A 300 -5.01 15.19 6.63
N GLU A 301 -5.34 16.35 7.22
CA GLU A 301 -6.18 17.37 6.58
C GLU A 301 -5.47 17.96 5.35
N ASP A 302 -4.19 18.29 5.45
CA ASP A 302 -3.41 18.82 4.33
C ASP A 302 -3.29 17.82 3.17
N ILE A 303 -3.10 16.53 3.46
CA ILE A 303 -3.11 15.45 2.46
C ILE A 303 -4.45 15.41 1.73
N LEU A 304 -5.56 15.34 2.48
CA LEU A 304 -6.91 15.14 1.90
C LEU A 304 -7.47 16.39 1.21
N THR A 305 -6.91 17.57 1.50
CA THR A 305 -7.25 18.82 0.81
C THR A 305 -6.49 19.00 -0.50
N ARG A 306 -5.23 18.53 -0.57
CA ARG A 306 -4.40 18.63 -1.78
C ARG A 306 -4.63 17.46 -2.73
N GLN A 307 -4.90 16.29 -2.18
CA GLN A 307 -5.11 15.07 -2.92
C GLN A 307 -6.52 14.53 -2.69
N THR A 308 -7.43 14.97 -3.57
CA THR A 308 -8.88 14.78 -3.42
C THR A 308 -9.41 13.50 -4.09
N ASP A 309 -8.52 12.61 -4.52
CA ASP A 309 -8.89 11.35 -5.15
C ASP A 309 -9.49 10.35 -4.12
N GLN A 310 -10.33 9.44 -4.60
CA GLN A 310 -11.02 8.50 -3.72
C GLN A 310 -10.11 7.40 -3.16
N HIS A 311 -8.97 7.11 -3.78
CA HIS A 311 -8.00 6.15 -3.27
C HIS A 311 -7.37 6.68 -1.98
N THR A 312 -6.94 7.94 -1.97
CA THR A 312 -6.35 8.59 -0.79
C THR A 312 -7.35 8.74 0.34
N ALA A 313 -8.60 9.13 0.04
CA ALA A 313 -9.68 9.17 1.04
C ALA A 313 -9.96 7.79 1.66
N ASN A 314 -10.04 6.73 0.83
CA ASN A 314 -10.19 5.36 1.31
C ASN A 314 -8.98 4.91 2.15
N MET A 315 -7.76 5.23 1.74
CA MET A 315 -6.54 4.85 2.48
C MET A 315 -6.51 5.51 3.85
N ALA A 316 -6.77 6.82 3.94
CA ALA A 316 -6.80 7.53 5.21
C ALA A 316 -7.91 7.01 6.14
N ALA A 317 -9.13 6.83 5.63
CA ALA A 317 -10.24 6.29 6.41
C ALA A 317 -9.99 4.86 6.89
N ALA A 318 -9.47 3.99 6.01
CA ALA A 318 -9.16 2.62 6.35
C ALA A 318 -7.99 2.53 7.34
N TYR A 319 -7.00 3.42 7.23
CA TYR A 319 -5.89 3.52 8.18
C TYR A 319 -6.34 3.91 9.58
N CYS A 320 -7.10 5.01 9.71
CA CYS A 320 -7.63 5.46 10.99
C CYS A 320 -8.45 4.36 11.67
N THR A 321 -9.26 3.61 10.91
CA THR A 321 -10.21 2.64 11.48
C THR A 321 -9.64 1.23 11.67
N GLN A 322 -8.98 0.66 10.66
CA GLN A 322 -8.57 -0.76 10.63
C GLN A 322 -7.14 -0.98 11.07
N THR A 323 -6.25 -0.03 10.80
CA THR A 323 -4.83 -0.19 11.11
C THR A 323 -4.52 0.37 12.48
N ILE A 324 -4.83 1.66 12.70
CA ILE A 324 -4.58 2.32 13.97
C ILE A 324 -5.65 2.00 15.00
N GLY A 325 -6.94 2.15 14.64
CA GLY A 325 -8.07 1.99 15.55
C GLY A 325 -8.33 0.56 16.03
N ALA A 326 -7.83 -0.46 15.33
CA ALA A 326 -8.02 -1.87 15.71
C ALA A 326 -7.01 -2.37 16.77
N GLN A 327 -5.91 -1.64 16.98
CA GLN A 327 -4.82 -2.10 17.84
C GLN A 327 -4.89 -1.42 19.22
N ARG A 328 -5.15 -2.22 20.25
CA ARG A 328 -4.92 -1.82 21.65
C ARG A 328 -3.66 -2.50 22.16
N THR A 329 -2.73 -1.68 22.65
CA THR A 329 -1.39 -2.10 23.02
C THR A 329 -1.22 -2.28 24.52
N GLY A 330 -2.17 -1.78 25.32
CA GLY A 330 -2.10 -1.76 26.78
C GLY A 330 -1.21 -0.63 27.31
N ASN A 331 -0.57 0.16 26.44
CA ASN A 331 0.07 1.41 26.80
C ASN A 331 -0.97 2.53 26.75
N PRO A 332 -1.35 3.14 27.90
CA PRO A 332 -2.43 4.14 27.92
C PRO A 332 -2.15 5.37 27.05
N LYS A 333 -0.89 5.79 26.93
CA LYS A 333 -0.50 6.95 26.12
C LYS A 333 -0.64 6.64 24.63
N ALA A 334 -0.11 5.50 24.20
CA ALA A 334 -0.22 5.04 22.83
C ALA A 334 -1.70 4.82 22.44
N ASP A 335 -2.47 4.15 23.29
CA ASP A 335 -3.89 3.86 23.03
C ASP A 335 -4.72 5.16 23.00
N GLY A 336 -4.36 6.17 23.80
CA GLY A 336 -4.96 7.51 23.75
C GLY A 336 -4.69 8.24 22.42
N VAL A 337 -3.44 8.20 21.92
CA VAL A 337 -3.10 8.77 20.60
C VAL A 337 -3.82 8.02 19.47
N ARG A 338 -3.82 6.68 19.51
CA ARG A 338 -4.52 5.85 18.52
C ARG A 338 -6.01 6.14 18.48
N THR A 339 -6.63 6.41 19.63
CA THR A 339 -8.04 6.82 19.71
C THR A 339 -8.27 8.14 18.98
N GLN A 340 -7.43 9.16 19.19
CA GLN A 340 -7.55 10.45 18.49
C GLN A 340 -7.40 10.30 16.97
N ILE A 341 -6.44 9.47 16.51
CA ILE A 341 -6.27 9.18 15.09
C ILE A 341 -7.49 8.40 14.54
N ALA A 342 -8.01 7.44 15.29
CA ALA A 342 -9.18 6.67 14.89
C ALA A 342 -10.44 7.55 14.77
N ASP A 343 -10.61 8.53 15.67
CA ASP A 343 -11.73 9.47 15.65
C ASP A 343 -11.73 10.35 14.39
N CYS A 344 -10.56 10.58 13.77
CA CYS A 344 -10.47 11.31 12.50
C CYS A 344 -11.27 10.65 11.36
N ALA A 345 -11.48 9.34 11.42
CA ALA A 345 -12.30 8.63 10.45
C ALA A 345 -13.71 9.23 10.31
N HIS A 346 -14.27 9.81 11.38
CA HIS A 346 -15.59 10.43 11.33
C HIS A 346 -15.65 11.60 10.34
N TRP A 347 -14.70 12.53 10.39
CA TRP A 347 -14.71 13.66 9.47
C TRP A 347 -14.17 13.27 8.08
N ILE A 348 -13.20 12.35 8.01
CA ILE A 348 -12.66 11.87 6.72
C ILE A 348 -13.77 11.25 5.88
N VAL A 349 -14.52 10.31 6.46
CA VAL A 349 -15.62 9.63 5.77
C VAL A 349 -16.71 10.60 5.35
N ARG A 350 -17.06 11.57 6.21
CA ARG A 350 -18.16 12.50 5.92
C ARG A 350 -17.80 13.59 4.91
N LYS A 351 -16.54 14.02 4.86
CA LYS A 351 -16.10 15.12 4.00
C LYS A 351 -15.49 14.66 2.68
N HIS A 352 -14.81 13.50 2.67
CA HIS A 352 -13.96 13.09 1.54
C HIS A 352 -14.40 11.78 0.88
N LEU A 353 -15.07 10.87 1.59
CA LEU A 353 -15.43 9.57 1.05
C LEU A 353 -16.75 9.63 0.27
N LYS A 354 -16.70 9.16 -0.99
CA LYS A 354 -17.83 9.13 -1.94
C LYS A 354 -18.08 7.71 -2.46
N GLU A 355 -17.05 6.87 -2.42
CA GLU A 355 -17.11 5.46 -2.82
C GLU A 355 -16.14 4.62 -1.98
N VAL A 356 -16.34 3.30 -2.00
CA VAL A 356 -15.48 2.33 -1.32
C VAL A 356 -14.54 1.67 -2.31
N HIS A 357 -13.25 1.62 -1.96
CA HIS A 357 -12.19 0.91 -2.71
C HIS A 357 -11.84 -0.39 -1.98
N PRO A 358 -12.42 -1.55 -2.36
CA PRO A 358 -12.36 -2.76 -1.53
C PRO A 358 -10.95 -3.26 -1.25
N MET A 359 -10.04 -3.17 -2.22
CA MET A 359 -8.65 -3.62 -2.07
C MET A 359 -7.91 -2.83 -0.99
N VAL A 360 -8.14 -1.51 -0.89
CA VAL A 360 -7.53 -0.65 0.14
C VAL A 360 -7.94 -1.11 1.53
N TRP A 361 -9.24 -1.34 1.74
CA TRP A 361 -9.78 -1.80 3.02
C TRP A 361 -9.33 -3.22 3.38
N ALA A 362 -9.15 -4.09 2.38
CA ALA A 362 -8.62 -5.43 2.59
C ALA A 362 -7.17 -5.40 3.09
N HIS A 363 -6.32 -4.57 2.48
CA HIS A 363 -4.94 -4.38 2.94
C HIS A 363 -4.88 -3.72 4.32
N ALA A 364 -5.68 -2.69 4.58
CA ALA A 364 -5.72 -2.03 5.88
C ALA A 364 -6.09 -2.99 7.03
N ALA A 365 -7.03 -3.91 6.79
CA ALA A 365 -7.42 -4.97 7.73
C ALA A 365 -6.30 -6.00 8.00
N CYS A 366 -5.25 -5.99 7.18
CA CYS A 366 -4.03 -6.77 7.36
C CYS A 366 -2.82 -5.87 7.74
N GLY A 367 -3.06 -4.67 8.28
CA GLY A 367 -1.99 -3.75 8.71
C GLY A 367 -1.29 -3.03 7.57
N PHE A 368 -1.98 -2.82 6.43
CA PHE A 368 -1.37 -2.39 5.16
C PHE A 368 -0.22 -3.27 4.70
N ASP A 369 -0.30 -4.55 5.01
CA ASP A 369 0.62 -5.53 4.45
C ASP A 369 0.43 -5.61 2.92
N ASN A 370 1.24 -4.85 2.20
CA ASN A 370 1.32 -4.84 0.74
C ASN A 370 2.03 -6.07 0.18
N ALA A 371 2.72 -6.85 1.02
CA ALA A 371 3.35 -8.12 0.66
C ALA A 371 2.51 -9.34 1.07
N ALA A 372 1.31 -9.11 1.63
CA ALA A 372 0.34 -10.15 1.93
C ALA A 372 0.03 -10.93 0.65
N ARG A 373 0.27 -12.23 0.69
CA ARG A 373 0.05 -13.08 -0.47
C ARG A 373 -1.44 -13.27 -0.72
N VAL A 374 -1.99 -12.50 -1.68
CA VAL A 374 -3.39 -12.59 -2.10
C VAL A 374 -3.57 -13.78 -3.04
N ARG A 375 -4.13 -14.88 -2.53
CA ARG A 375 -4.42 -16.07 -3.34
C ARG A 375 -5.58 -15.87 -4.32
N SER A 376 -6.51 -14.99 -3.98
CA SER A 376 -7.68 -14.66 -4.79
C SER A 376 -8.03 -13.19 -4.57
N SER A 377 -7.79 -12.36 -5.58
CA SER A 377 -8.10 -10.93 -5.53
C SER A 377 -9.58 -10.69 -5.30
N ARG A 378 -10.44 -11.50 -5.93
CA ARG A 378 -11.91 -11.44 -5.73
C ARG A 378 -12.30 -11.68 -4.27
N TRP A 379 -11.77 -12.73 -3.65
CA TRP A 379 -12.09 -13.02 -2.25
C TRP A 379 -11.54 -11.94 -1.30
N PHE A 380 -10.33 -11.46 -1.57
CA PHE A 380 -9.69 -10.42 -0.78
C PHE A 380 -10.45 -9.09 -0.87
N ALA A 381 -10.84 -8.68 -2.07
CA ALA A 381 -11.71 -7.53 -2.32
C ALA A 381 -13.08 -7.70 -1.63
N ALA A 382 -13.72 -8.86 -1.72
CA ALA A 382 -15.00 -9.11 -1.04
C ALA A 382 -14.88 -8.94 0.48
N LYS A 383 -13.80 -9.44 1.09
CA LYS A 383 -13.50 -9.23 2.51
C LYS A 383 -13.29 -7.75 2.82
N GLY A 384 -12.52 -7.04 2.01
CA GLY A 384 -12.31 -5.59 2.16
C GLY A 384 -13.61 -4.79 2.07
N ARG A 385 -14.48 -5.10 1.11
CA ARG A 385 -15.82 -4.50 0.99
C ARG A 385 -16.64 -4.73 2.26
N GLN A 386 -16.66 -5.95 2.78
CA GLN A 386 -17.39 -6.25 4.02
C GLN A 386 -16.83 -5.47 5.21
N THR A 387 -15.49 -5.39 5.33
CA THR A 387 -14.83 -4.59 6.37
C THR A 387 -15.20 -3.11 6.27
N ALA A 388 -15.18 -2.55 5.06
CA ALA A 388 -15.54 -1.16 4.80
C ALA A 388 -16.98 -0.88 5.24
N LEU A 389 -17.96 -1.65 4.72
CA LEU A 389 -19.37 -1.43 5.01
C LEU A 389 -19.71 -1.57 6.49
N ARG A 390 -19.15 -2.57 7.19
CA ARG A 390 -19.31 -2.70 8.65
C ARG A 390 -18.74 -1.51 9.41
N THR A 391 -17.63 -0.95 8.94
CA THR A 391 -17.00 0.21 9.57
C THR A 391 -17.84 1.46 9.35
N LEU A 392 -18.31 1.68 8.12
CA LEU A 392 -19.22 2.77 7.80
C LEU A 392 -20.51 2.69 8.62
N ALA A 393 -21.10 1.50 8.75
CA ALA A 393 -22.31 1.30 9.57
C ALA A 393 -22.10 1.71 11.03
N LYS A 394 -20.92 1.41 11.60
CA LYS A 394 -20.56 1.84 12.96
C LYS A 394 -20.37 3.36 13.07
N LEU A 395 -19.82 4.01 12.05
CA LEU A 395 -19.60 5.47 12.01
C LEU A 395 -20.91 6.26 11.85
N PHE A 396 -21.92 5.68 11.18
CA PHE A 396 -23.27 6.25 11.00
C PHE A 396 -24.33 5.62 11.93
N ARG A 397 -23.91 4.90 12.97
CA ARG A 397 -24.83 4.17 13.87
C ARG A 397 -25.93 5.05 14.48
N HIS A 398 -25.65 6.34 14.67
CA HIS A 398 -26.60 7.27 15.27
C HIS A 398 -27.74 7.61 14.31
N GLU A 399 -27.41 7.92 13.06
CA GLU A 399 -28.37 8.18 11.98
C GLU A 399 -29.16 6.92 11.63
N ILE A 400 -28.48 5.78 11.50
CA ILE A 400 -29.14 4.48 11.25
C ILE A 400 -30.09 4.13 12.40
N GLY A 401 -29.67 4.37 13.65
CA GLY A 401 -30.52 4.16 14.83
C GLY A 401 -31.75 5.07 14.89
N LYS A 402 -31.77 6.17 14.13
CA LYS A 402 -32.95 7.03 13.93
C LYS A 402 -33.84 6.59 12.76
N GLY A 403 -33.52 5.47 12.11
CA GLY A 403 -34.23 4.99 10.92
C GLY A 403 -33.83 5.72 9.63
N GLN A 404 -32.67 6.36 9.60
CA GLN A 404 -32.16 7.04 8.41
C GLN A 404 -31.37 6.08 7.53
N HIS A 405 -31.54 6.23 6.22
CA HIS A 405 -30.73 5.60 5.20
C HIS A 405 -29.58 6.51 4.82
N ILE A 406 -28.37 5.97 4.75
CA ILE A 406 -27.17 6.71 4.33
C ILE A 406 -26.84 6.36 2.89
N THR A 407 -26.86 7.36 2.01
CA THR A 407 -26.48 7.23 0.61
C THR A 407 -25.24 8.04 0.32
N PHE A 408 -24.20 7.39 -0.19
CA PHE A 408 -22.99 8.08 -0.66
C PHE A 408 -23.21 8.56 -2.09
N THR A 409 -23.02 9.87 -2.28
CA THR A 409 -23.20 10.57 -3.55
C THR A 409 -21.88 11.15 -4.04
N VAL A 410 -21.90 11.78 -5.21
CA VAL A 410 -20.75 12.53 -5.76
C VAL A 410 -20.30 13.69 -4.87
N ASP A 411 -21.17 14.18 -3.99
CA ASP A 411 -20.87 15.26 -3.04
C ASP A 411 -20.58 14.75 -1.61
N GLY A 412 -20.65 13.42 -1.40
CA GLY A 412 -20.43 12.77 -0.11
C GLY A 412 -21.67 12.07 0.44
N PRO A 413 -21.61 11.57 1.69
CA PRO A 413 -22.71 10.83 2.32
C PRO A 413 -23.85 11.76 2.76
N VAL A 414 -25.08 11.35 2.44
CA VAL A 414 -26.33 12.03 2.81
C VAL A 414 -27.19 11.07 3.64
N ALA A 415 -27.74 11.56 4.75
CA ALA A 415 -28.72 10.83 5.55
C ALA A 415 -30.13 11.28 5.18
N ALA A 416 -31.02 10.34 4.88
CA ALA A 416 -32.42 10.61 4.58
C ALA A 416 -33.32 9.68 5.40
N ASP A 417 -34.46 10.17 5.86
CA ASP A 417 -35.41 9.34 6.60
C ASP A 417 -35.99 8.26 5.67
N CYS A 418 -36.08 7.01 6.14
CA CYS A 418 -36.80 5.96 5.45
C CYS A 418 -38.31 6.25 5.50
N THR A 419 -38.80 7.18 4.69
CA THR A 419 -40.25 7.31 4.49
C THR A 419 -40.75 6.02 3.87
N SER A 420 -41.61 5.31 4.60
CA SER A 420 -42.36 4.14 4.17
C SER A 420 -43.06 4.40 2.84
N LYS A 421 -42.41 4.07 1.71
CA LYS A 421 -43.12 3.78 0.45
C LYS A 421 -43.77 2.39 0.58
N GLN A 422 -44.76 2.30 1.46
CA GLN A 422 -45.71 1.20 1.56
C GLN A 422 -47.12 1.76 1.81
N GLU A 423 -47.48 2.84 1.12
CA GLU A 423 -48.86 3.23 0.89
C GLU A 423 -49.07 3.41 -0.61
N ARG A 424 -49.39 2.31 -1.29
CA ARG A 424 -50.22 2.22 -2.50
C ARG A 424 -50.21 0.77 -2.97
N THR A 425 -51.12 -0.02 -2.39
CA THR A 425 -52.06 -0.90 -3.11
C THR A 425 -52.71 -1.82 -2.08
N HIS A 426 -53.75 -1.35 -1.41
CA HIS A 426 -54.93 -2.15 -1.03
C HIS A 426 -55.91 -1.23 -0.29
N HIS A 427 -56.86 -0.64 -1.02
CA HIS A 427 -58.27 -0.60 -0.63
C HIS A 427 -59.10 -0.07 -1.81
N GLY A 428 -60.01 -0.93 -2.27
CA GLY A 428 -60.91 -0.68 -3.39
C GLY A 428 -61.66 -1.97 -3.74
N THR A 429 -62.23 -2.63 -2.74
CA THR A 429 -63.30 -3.63 -2.92
C THR A 429 -64.65 -2.92 -2.93
N ASP A 430 -65.52 -3.42 -3.79
CA ASP A 430 -66.98 -3.42 -3.74
C ASP A 430 -67.74 -2.10 -3.98
N THR A 431 -68.24 -1.95 -5.21
CA THR A 431 -69.68 -1.90 -5.49
C THR A 431 -69.98 -2.38 -6.91
#